data_AF-A0A965YJR9-F1
#
_entry.id   AF-A0A965YJR9-F1
#
_cell.length_a   1.000
_cell.length_b   1.000
_cell.length_c   1.000
_cell.angle_alpha   90.00
_cell.angle_beta   90.00
_cell.angle_gamma   90.00
#
_symmetry.space_group_name_H-M   'P 1'
#
loop_
_entity.id
_entity.type
_entity.pdbx_description
1 polymer ?
#
loop_
_entity_poly.entity_id
_entity_poly.type
_entity_poly.pdbx_seq_one_letter_code
_entity_poly.pdbx_strand_id
1 'polypeptide(L)' 'MQITTLIENNQDEKKELINEHGLSLYIELDGLNILFDTGQTGDFIKNAKILKKDLNSLDYMIISHGHYDH' A
#
# COMPACT_ATOMS: atom_id res chain seq x y z
N MET A 1 -10.22 -0.53 -13.05
CA MET A 1 -9.83 -0.76 -11.66
C MET A 1 -8.49 -1.47 -11.64
N GLN A 2 -7.50 -0.92 -10.94
CA GLN A 2 -6.21 -1.55 -10.69
C GLN A 2 -5.93 -1.52 -9.19
N ILE A 3 -5.43 -2.63 -8.64
CA ILE A 3 -5.04 -2.74 -7.23
C ILE A 3 -3.56 -3.12 -7.21
N THR A 4 -2.77 -2.37 -6.46
CA THR A 4 -1.34 -2.60 -6.28
C THR A 4 -1.07 -2.84 -4.81
N THR A 5 -0.51 -4.00 -4.48
CA THR A 5 -0.08 -4.30 -3.11
C THR A 5 1.18 -3.49 -2.79
N LEU A 6 1.09 -2.64 -1.78
CA LEU A 6 2.22 -1.88 -1.26
C LEU A 6 2.88 -2.59 -0.08
N ILE A 7 2.12 -3.29 0.76
CA ILE A 7 2.62 -4.13 1.85
C ILE A 7 1.77 -5.40 1.92
N GLU A 8 2.45 -6.53 2.09
CA GLU A 8 1.87 -7.81 2.49
C GLU A 8 2.91 -8.64 3.26
N ASN A 9 2.47 -9.78 3.81
CA ASN A 9 3.27 -10.63 4.67
C ASN A 9 4.47 -11.28 3.96
N ASN A 10 4.36 -11.57 2.67
CA ASN A 10 5.36 -12.32 1.92
C ASN A 10 6.23 -11.43 1.06
N GLN A 11 7.45 -11.90 0.82
CA GLN A 11 8.39 -11.21 -0.05
C GLN A 11 8.02 -11.41 -1.52
N ASP A 12 8.21 -10.36 -2.32
CA ASP A 12 8.04 -10.43 -3.76
C ASP A 12 9.11 -11.33 -4.41
N GLU A 13 8.83 -11.85 -5.61
CA GLU A 13 9.75 -12.77 -6.31
C GLU A 13 11.13 -12.16 -6.57
N LYS A 14 11.19 -10.85 -6.83
CA LYS A 14 12.45 -10.15 -7.15
C LYS A 14 13.19 -9.70 -5.90
N LYS A 15 12.55 -9.78 -4.73
CA LYS A 15 13.05 -9.33 -3.43
C LYS A 15 13.41 -7.83 -3.44
N GLU A 16 12.67 -7.04 -4.21
CA GLU A 16 12.87 -5.60 -4.34
C GLU A 16 11.97 -4.81 -3.40
N LEU A 17 10.84 -5.39 -2.99
CA LEU A 17 9.88 -4.77 -2.09
C LEU A 17 10.16 -5.15 -0.65
N ILE A 18 9.71 -4.32 0.27
CA ILE A 18 9.73 -4.60 1.70
C ILE A 18 8.46 -5.37 2.05
N ASN A 19 8.57 -6.47 2.79
CA ASN A 19 7.43 -7.20 3.33
C ASN A 19 7.40 -7.09 4.87
N GLU A 20 6.20 -7.07 5.44
CA GLU A 20 5.98 -7.08 6.89
C GLU A 20 4.60 -7.67 7.21
N HIS A 21 4.36 -8.03 8.46
CA HIS A 21 3.02 -8.42 8.88
C HIS A 21 2.11 -7.19 8.84
N GLY A 22 1.20 -7.17 7.87
CA GLY A 22 0.22 -6.10 7.69
C GLY A 22 -0.23 -5.99 6.25
N LEU A 23 -1.07 -5.00 5.99
CA LEU A 23 -1.63 -4.77 4.66
C LEU A 23 -1.55 -3.29 4.29
N SER A 24 -1.18 -3.02 3.04
CA SER A 24 -1.41 -1.71 2.42
C SER A 24 -1.61 -1.89 0.93
N LEU A 25 -2.66 -1.26 0.38
CA LEU A 25 -3.04 -1.34 -1.02
C LEU A 25 -3.19 0.07 -1.62
N TYR A 26 -2.69 0.25 -2.83
CA TYR A 26 -3.00 1.40 -3.67
C TYR A 26 -4.04 1.00 -4.71
N ILE A 27 -5.21 1.65 -4.68
CA ILE A 27 -6.37 1.32 -5.52
C ILE A 27 -6.65 2.48 -6.47
N GLU A 28 -6.68 2.18 -7.77
CA GLU A 28 -7.01 3.10 -8.86
C GLU A 28 -8.37 2.72 -9.44
N LEU A 29 -9.38 3.59 -9.30
CA LEU A 29 -10.74 3.35 -9.75
C LEU A 29 -11.42 4.65 -10.17
N ASP A 30 -11.96 4.70 -11.40
CA ASP A 30 -12.76 5.82 -11.91
C ASP A 30 -12.11 7.22 -11.76
N GLY A 31 -10.79 7.27 -11.92
CA GLY A 31 -10.00 8.51 -11.78
C GLY A 31 -9.65 8.88 -10.34
N LEU A 32 -10.08 8.07 -9.36
CA LEU A 32 -9.72 8.20 -7.96
C LEU A 32 -8.53 7.30 -7.60
N ASN A 33 -7.71 7.81 -6.69
CA ASN A 33 -6.61 7.09 -6.06
C ASN A 33 -6.91 6.93 -4.55
N ILE A 34 -6.94 5.68 -4.10
CA ILE A 34 -7.27 5.35 -2.72
C ILE A 34 -6.12 4.56 -2.10
N LEU A 35 -5.71 4.96 -0.90
CA LEU A 35 -4.86 4.12 -0.04
C LEU A 35 -5.76 3.36 0.93
N PHE A 36 -5.63 2.04 0.94
CA PHE A 36 -6.35 1.17 1.85
C PHE A 36 -5.34 0.49 2.77
N ASP A 37 -5.40 0.80 4.06
CA ASP A 37 -4.44 0.42 5.10
C ASP A 37 -2.98 0.87 4.79
N THR A 38 -2.12 0.77 5.79
CA THR A 38 -0.80 1.41 5.87
C THR A 38 0.31 0.47 6.37
N GLY A 39 -0.02 -0.79 6.62
CA GLY A 39 0.91 -1.76 7.21
C GLY A 39 1.21 -1.46 8.68
N GLN A 40 2.31 -2.00 9.18
CA GLN A 40 2.73 -1.88 10.58
C GLN A 40 3.64 -0.67 10.82
N THR A 41 4.53 -0.33 9.89
CA THR A 41 5.65 0.61 10.16
C THR A 41 5.66 1.87 9.30
N GLY A 42 4.91 1.89 8.19
CA GLY A 42 4.97 2.95 7.19
C GLY A 42 5.84 2.62 5.96
N ASP A 43 6.38 1.40 5.86
CA ASP A 43 7.24 0.98 4.75
C ASP A 43 6.50 0.91 3.39
N PHE A 44 5.17 0.98 3.39
CA PHE A 44 4.36 1.14 2.18
C PHE A 44 4.80 2.37 1.35
N ILE A 45 5.33 3.42 1.98
CA ILE A 45 5.84 4.63 1.30
C ILE A 45 7.05 4.29 0.41
N LYS A 46 7.95 3.43 0.89
CA LYS A 46 9.13 3.01 0.13
C LYS A 46 8.70 2.14 -1.06
N ASN A 47 7.80 1.20 -0.83
CA ASN A 47 7.27 0.35 -1.89
C ASN A 47 6.48 1.14 -2.93
N ALA A 48 5.68 2.13 -2.54
CA ALA A 48 5.01 3.04 -3.46
C ALA A 48 6.01 3.76 -4.39
N LYS A 49 7.13 4.24 -3.85
CA LYS A 49 8.19 4.86 -4.67
C LYS A 49 8.82 3.89 -5.67
N ILE A 50 9.10 2.65 -5.24
CA ILE A 50 9.67 1.60 -6.12
C ILE A 50 8.68 1.23 -7.23
N LEU A 51 7.40 1.09 -6.88
CA LEU A 51 6.30 0.73 -7.77
C LEU A 51 5.75 1.92 -8.57
N LYS A 52 6.33 3.12 -8.41
CA LYS A 52 5.95 4.36 -9.09
C LYS A 52 4.47 4.75 -8.86
N LYS A 53 3.99 4.58 -7.62
CA LYS A 53 2.69 5.06 -7.15
C LYS A 53 2.87 6.37 -6.39
N ASP A 54 2.20 7.43 -6.85
CA ASP A 54 2.31 8.77 -6.27
C ASP A 54 1.31 8.97 -5.14
N LEU A 55 1.79 8.86 -3.90
CA LEU A 55 0.98 9.07 -2.71
C LEU A 55 0.49 10.52 -2.55
N ASN A 56 1.06 11.52 -3.24
CA ASN A 56 0.55 12.89 -3.20
C ASN A 56 -0.74 13.06 -4.01
N SER A 57 -1.07 12.08 -4.85
CA SER A 57 -2.27 12.07 -5.69
C SER A 57 -3.45 11.32 -5.07
N LEU A 58 -3.33 10.88 -3.82
CA LEU A 58 -4.38 10.18 -3.10
C LEU A 58 -5.58 11.10 -2.83
N ASP A 59 -6.78 10.64 -3.20
CA ASP A 59 -8.03 11.30 -2.88
C ASP A 59 -8.57 10.86 -1.51
N TYR A 60 -8.35 9.59 -1.16
CA TYR A 60 -8.86 8.99 0.07
C TYR A 60 -7.82 8.06 0.72
N MET A 61 -7.89 7.98 2.06
CA MET A 61 -7.23 6.97 2.87
C MET A 61 -8.29 6.26 3.70
N ILE A 62 -8.30 4.93 3.65
CA ILE A 62 -9.25 4.08 4.35
C ILE A 62 -8.45 3.18 5.30
N ILE A 63 -8.83 3.19 6.57
CA ILE A 63 -8.34 2.23 7.57
C ILE A 63 -9.46 1.24 7.82
N SER A 64 -9.20 -0.03 7.53
CA SER A 64 -10.19 -1.10 7.60
C SER A 64 -10.68 -1.34 9.03
N HIS A 65 -9.75 -1.32 10.00
CA HIS A 65 -9.99 -1.41 11.43
C HIS A 65 -8.75 -1.02 12.25
N GLY A 66 -8.89 -0.86 13.57
CA GLY A 66 -7.84 -0.32 14.44
C GLY A 66 -6.83 -1.35 14.99
N HIS A 67 -6.41 -2.33 14.20
CA HIS A 67 -5.25 -3.16 14.55
C HIS A 67 -3.95 -2.47 14.12
N TYR A 68 -2.83 -2.87 14.71
CA TYR A 68 -1.56 -2.13 14.60
C TYR A 68 -0.91 -2.25 13.20
N ASP A 69 -1.33 -3.22 12.41
CA ASP A 69 -0.77 -3.62 11.12
C ASP A 69 -1.63 -3.15 9.91
N HIS A 70 -2.52 -2.19 10.16
CA HIS A 70 -3.43 -1.56 9.21
C HIS A 70 -3.27 -0.04 9.25
#